data_AF-A0A6A0AKL7-F1
#
_entry.id   AF-A0A6A0AKL7-F1
#
_cell.length_a   1.000
_cell.length_b   1.000
_cell.length_c   1.000
_cell.angle_alpha   90.00
_cell.angle_beta   90.00
_cell.angle_gamma   90.00
#
_symmetry.space_group_name_H-M   'P 1'
#
loop_
_entity.id
_entity.type
_entity.pdbx_description
1 polymer ?
#
loop_
_entity_poly.entity_id
_entity_poly.type
_entity_poly.pdbx_seq_one_letter_code
_entity_poly.pdbx_strand_id
1 'polypeptide(L)' 'MTHLTEFVAAGNQLTQVPSSLGAAAALVKLALNGNRLEGLPSLEGLGALKELWLQGNQLQRLPDLQGLQV' A
#
# COMPACT_ATOMS: atom_id res chain seq x y z
N MET A 1 -11.56 -14.22 -4.36
CA MET A 1 -10.71 -13.33 -5.17
C MET A 1 -11.28 -11.93 -5.06
N THR A 2 -10.58 -11.05 -4.36
CA THR A 2 -10.98 -9.65 -4.22
C THR A 2 -10.53 -8.90 -5.47
N HIS A 3 -11.49 -8.48 -6.31
CA HIS A 3 -11.27 -7.68 -7.53
C HIS A 3 -10.97 -6.21 -7.22
N LEU A 4 -10.27 -5.94 -6.12
CA LEU A 4 -10.00 -4.58 -5.70
C LEU A 4 -8.91 -3.99 -6.59
N THR A 5 -9.27 -3.00 -7.41
CA THR A 5 -8.36 -2.32 -8.33
C THR A 5 -7.80 -1.03 -7.75
N GLU A 6 -8.55 -0.37 -6.87
CA GLU A 6 -8.14 0.86 -6.22
C GLU A 6 -8.47 0.81 -4.73
N PHE A 7 -7.51 1.21 -3.90
CA PHE A 7 -7.70 1.38 -2.47
C PHE A 7 -7.23 2.77 -2.07
N VAL A 8 -8.16 3.62 -1.63
CA VAL A 8 -7.91 5.00 -1.23
C VAL A 8 -8.33 5.17 0.22
N ALA A 9 -7.36 5.41 1.09
CA ALA A 9 -7.55 5.76 2.50
C ALA A 9 -6.71 6.98 2.89
N ALA A 10 -6.52 7.91 1.95
CA ALA A 10 -5.75 9.12 2.15
C ALA A 10 -6.39 10.06 3.19
N GLY A 11 -5.57 10.76 3.98
CA GLY A 11 -6.02 11.78 4.94
C GLY A 11 -6.66 11.24 6.21
N ASN A 12 -6.35 9.99 6.60
CA ASN A 12 -6.86 9.37 7.81
C ASN A 12 -5.82 9.40 8.95
N GLN A 13 -6.10 8.67 10.04
CA GLN A 13 -5.19 8.51 11.18
C GLN A 13 -4.70 7.06 11.31
N LEU A 14 -4.59 6.34 10.18
CA LEU A 14 -4.15 4.96 10.18
C LEU A 14 -2.70 4.87 10.68
N THR A 15 -2.46 4.00 11.66
CA THR A 15 -1.12 3.68 12.18
C THR A 15 -0.56 2.38 11.60
N GLN A 16 -1.45 1.53 11.07
CA GLN A 16 -1.16 0.23 10.47
C GLN A 16 -2.13 -0.02 9.31
N VAL A 17 -1.75 -0.90 8.39
CA VAL A 17 -2.65 -1.49 7.38
C VAL A 17 -2.59 -3.02 7.47
N PRO A 18 -3.68 -3.74 7.18
CA PRO A 18 -3.71 -5.19 7.32
C PRO A 18 -2.76 -5.88 6.33
N SER A 19 -2.12 -6.97 6.75
CA SER A 19 -1.22 -7.77 5.89
C SER A 19 -1.92 -8.35 4.66
N SER A 20 -3.23 -8.57 4.73
CA SER A 20 -4.05 -9.02 3.60
C SER A 20 -4.06 -8.05 2.42
N LEU A 21 -3.73 -6.77 2.64
CA LEU A 21 -3.56 -5.79 1.57
C LEU A 21 -2.49 -6.25 0.57
N GLY A 22 -1.41 -6.88 1.04
CA GLY A 22 -0.33 -7.39 0.21
C GLY A 22 -0.73 -8.50 -0.77
N ALA A 23 -1.89 -9.13 -0.58
CA ALA A 23 -2.40 -10.20 -1.44
C ALA A 23 -3.36 -9.73 -2.55
N ALA A 24 -3.60 -8.41 -2.65
CA ALA A 24 -4.52 -7.85 -3.64
C ALA A 24 -3.87 -7.76 -5.04
N ALA A 25 -3.74 -8.89 -5.72
CA ALA A 25 -3.04 -8.99 -7.01
C ALA A 25 -3.63 -8.13 -8.15
N ALA A 26 -4.91 -7.75 -8.05
CA ALA A 26 -5.57 -6.87 -9.02
C ALA A 26 -5.44 -5.37 -8.69
N LEU A 27 -4.81 -5.00 -7.56
CA LEU A 27 -4.72 -3.61 -7.11
C LEU A 27 -3.75 -2.84 -7.99
N VAL A 28 -4.27 -1.81 -8.66
CA VAL A 28 -3.54 -0.90 -9.54
C VAL A 28 -3.11 0.36 -8.80
N LYS A 29 -3.93 0.82 -7.85
CA LYS A 29 -3.69 2.05 -7.09
C LYS A 29 -3.86 1.85 -5.59
N LEU A 30 -2.84 2.27 -4.84
CA LEU A 30 -2.83 2.30 -3.38
C LEU A 30 -2.50 3.70 -2.88
N ALA A 31 -3.49 4.41 -2.35
CA ALA A 31 -3.32 5.74 -1.77
C ALA A 31 -3.52 5.72 -0.25
N LEU A 32 -2.43 5.88 0.49
CA LEU A 32 -2.37 5.92 1.96
C LEU A 32 -1.74 7.22 2.47
N ASN A 33 -1.62 8.24 1.62
CA ASN A 33 -0.98 9.50 1.97
C ASN A 33 -1.72 10.27 3.07
N GLY A 34 -0.99 11.02 3.90
CA GLY A 34 -1.56 11.79 5.00
C GLY A 34 -2.13 10.90 6.10
N ASN A 35 -1.40 9.85 6.50
CA ASN A 35 -1.74 8.96 7.61
C ASN A 35 -0.61 9.00 8.67
N ARG A 36 -0.60 8.06 9.62
CA ARG A 36 0.44 7.93 10.66
C ARG A 36 1.13 6.57 10.58
N LEU A 37 1.25 6.01 9.38
CA LEU A 37 1.87 4.70 9.19
C LEU A 37 3.35 4.77 9.51
N GLU A 38 3.81 3.92 10.43
CA GLU A 38 5.23 3.75 10.78
C GLU A 38 5.93 2.71 9.88
N GLY A 39 5.12 1.84 9.27
CA GLY A 39 5.57 0.83 8.32
C GLY A 39 4.42 0.34 7.44
N LEU A 40 4.77 -0.50 6.49
CA LEU A 40 3.83 -1.19 5.60
C LEU A 40 4.10 -2.70 5.64
N PRO A 41 3.06 -3.53 5.40
CA PRO A 41 3.25 -4.96 5.19
C PRO A 41 4.01 -5.22 3.87
N SER A 42 4.38 -6.48 3.63
CA SER A 42 4.91 -6.89 2.33
C SER A 42 3.91 -6.55 1.22
N LEU A 43 4.42 -5.97 0.13
CA LEU A 43 3.65 -5.61 -1.06
C LEU A 43 3.92 -6.56 -2.22
N GLU A 44 4.57 -7.71 -1.97
CA GLU A 44 5.02 -8.66 -3.00
C GLU A 44 3.89 -9.20 -3.89
N GLY A 45 2.68 -9.34 -3.35
CA GLY A 45 1.52 -9.82 -4.09
C GLY A 45 0.78 -8.72 -4.86
N LEU A 46 1.20 -7.46 -4.79
CA LEU A 46 0.61 -6.34 -5.53
C LEU A 46 1.16 -6.23 -6.96
N GLY A 47 1.13 -7.34 -7.72
CA GLY A 47 1.77 -7.42 -9.03
C GLY A 47 1.19 -6.52 -10.13
N ALA A 48 -0.01 -5.97 -9.95
CA ALA A 48 -0.62 -5.02 -10.88
C ALA A 48 -0.47 -3.55 -10.48
N LEU A 49 0.21 -3.26 -9.36
CA LEU A 49 0.26 -1.92 -8.79
C LEU A 49 1.12 -0.98 -9.64
N LYS A 50 0.53 0.16 -10.00
CA LYS A 50 1.15 1.22 -10.80
C LYS A 50 1.29 2.52 -10.03
N GLU A 51 0.40 2.76 -9.06
CA GLU A 51 0.37 3.99 -8.27
C GLU A 51 0.44 3.66 -6.77
N LEU A 52 1.48 4.15 -6.10
CA LEU A 52 1.66 4.01 -4.65
C LEU A 52 1.91 5.38 -4.02
N TRP A 53 0.96 5.87 -3.21
CA TRP A 53 1.04 7.18 -2.56
C TRP A 53 1.13 7.02 -1.05
N LEU A 54 2.29 7.36 -0.49
CA LEU A 54 2.63 7.17 0.93
C LEU A 54 3.08 8.45 1.63
N GLN A 55 3.11 9.59 0.92
CA GLN A 55 3.56 10.87 1.45
C GLN A 55 2.78 11.31 2.69
N GLY A 56 3.44 11.99 3.62
CA GLY A 56 2.79 12.43 4.87
C GLY A 56 2.44 11.27 5.81
N ASN A 57 3.27 10.22 5.85
CA ASN A 57 3.29 9.18 6.87
C ASN A 57 4.56 9.28 7.73
N GLN A 58 4.73 8.37 8.69
CA GLN A 58 5.88 8.30 9.60
C GLN A 58 6.77 7.09 9.28
N LEU A 59 6.85 6.71 8.00
CA LEU A 59 7.58 5.53 7.55
C LEU A 59 9.07 5.67 7.84
N GLN A 60 9.61 4.80 8.71
CA GLN A 60 11.05 4.76 8.99
C GLN A 60 11.84 3.99 7.93
N ARG A 61 11.16 3.06 7.25
CA ARG A 61 11.68 2.26 6.15
C ARG A 61 10.59 2.07 5.10
N LEU A 62 11.01 1.95 3.85
CA LEU A 62 10.12 1.51 2.78
C LEU A 62 9.94 -0.02 2.87
N PRO A 63 8.75 -0.56 2.53
CA PRO A 63 8.57 -1.99 2.40
C PRO A 63 9.40 -2.53 1.23
N ASP A 64 9.57 -3.85 1.19
CA ASP A 64 10.16 -4.49 0.01
C ASP A 64 9.27 -4.23 -1.21
N LEU A 65 9.87 -3.65 -2.25
CA LEU A 65 9.22 -3.28 -3.51
C LEU A 65 9.56 -4.26 -4.64
N GLN A 66 10.23 -5.39 -4.38
CA GLN A 66 10.63 -6.35 -5.43
C GLN A 66 9.44 -6.90 -6.25
N GLY A 67 8.21 -6.88 -5.71
CA GLY A 67 7.00 -7.24 -6.45
C GLY A 67 6.44 -6.14 -7.36
N LEU A 68 6.94 -4.91 -7.25
CA LEU A 68 6.54 -3.79 -8.09
C LEU A 68 7.46 -3.76 -9.31
N GLN A 69 6.97 -4.30 -10.43
CA GLN A 69 7.67 -4.20 -11.71
C GLN A 69 7.53 -2.76 -12.22
N VAL A 70 8.65 -2.00 -12.21
CA VAL A 70 8.78 -0.70 -12.90
C VAL A 70 8.85 -0.87 -14.41
#